data_AF-A0A847HLY5-F1
#
_entry.id   AF-A0A847HLY5-F1
#
_cell.length_a   1.000
_cell.length_b   1.000
_cell.length_c   1.000
_cell.angle_alpha   90.00
_cell.angle_beta   90.00
_cell.angle_gamma   90.00
#
_symmetry.space_group_name_H-M   'P 1'
#
loop_
_entity.id
_entity.type
_entity.pdbx_description
1 polymer ?
#
loop_
_entity_poly.entity_id
_entity_poly.type
_entity_poly.pdbx_seq_one_letter_code
_entity_poly.pdbx_strand_id
1 'polypeptide(L)'
;KAQNIFDCGCGTGRIAHWLHRQHPKAAITGADFSEGMLAKAREKDQSSGIDWQHADLNQPFPFADDKFDLVVSSLVIEHINDLANYFSEIRRVARRDAEIFITGLHPTMHLLGISARFENDANEHVHPESQCHSLSTIFNAATAAGLQVTRIEEHIADSELVAQAIKAKRYLGIPLLFIMQMQPAR
;
A
#
# COMPACT_ATOMS: atom_id res chain seq x y z
N LYS A 1 14.97 -9.30 -11.85
CA LYS A 1 14.24 -8.04 -12.13
C LYS A 1 12.76 -8.42 -12.28
N ALA A 2 11.86 -7.78 -11.54
CA ALA A 2 10.43 -8.04 -11.62
C ALA A 2 9.90 -7.78 -13.05
N GLN A 3 9.04 -8.68 -13.55
CA GLN A 3 8.41 -8.57 -14.87
C GLN A 3 6.93 -8.19 -14.72
N ASN A 4 6.25 -8.70 -13.69
CA ASN A 4 4.87 -8.36 -13.36
C ASN A 4 4.83 -7.73 -11.97
N ILE A 5 4.35 -6.50 -11.87
CA ILE A 5 4.32 -5.72 -10.63
C ILE A 5 2.87 -5.34 -10.32
N PHE A 6 2.47 -5.49 -9.06
CA PHE A 6 1.16 -5.09 -8.56
C PHE A 6 1.27 -3.91 -7.59
N ASP A 7 0.64 -2.78 -7.93
CA ASP A 7 0.36 -1.67 -7.01
C ASP A 7 -1.04 -1.87 -6.40
N CYS A 8 -1.06 -2.47 -5.21
CA CYS A 8 -2.23 -2.88 -4.46
C CYS A 8 -2.77 -1.71 -3.64
N GLY A 9 -3.81 -1.02 -4.15
CA GLY A 9 -4.37 0.23 -3.62
C GLY A 9 -3.65 1.43 -4.22
N CYS A 10 -3.69 1.53 -5.54
CA CYS A 10 -2.84 2.45 -6.30
C CYS A 10 -3.27 3.92 -6.22
N GLY A 11 -4.49 4.20 -5.76
CA GLY A 11 -5.09 5.52 -5.71
C GLY A 11 -4.95 6.26 -7.04
N THR A 12 -4.35 7.45 -7.00
CA THR A 12 -4.13 8.27 -8.22
C THR A 12 -2.87 7.91 -9.00
N GLY A 13 -2.33 6.70 -8.81
CA GLY A 13 -1.25 6.11 -9.62
C GLY A 13 0.18 6.54 -9.25
N ARG A 14 0.38 7.22 -8.12
CA ARG A 14 1.71 7.77 -7.74
C ARG A 14 2.79 6.69 -7.66
N ILE A 15 2.49 5.56 -7.02
CA ILE A 15 3.44 4.46 -6.81
C ILE A 15 3.60 3.66 -8.11
N ALA A 16 2.53 3.28 -8.79
CA ALA A 16 2.59 2.63 -10.09
C ALA A 16 3.45 3.40 -11.13
N HIS A 17 3.33 4.74 -11.22
CA HIS A 17 4.20 5.52 -12.11
C HIS A 17 5.66 5.55 -11.65
N TRP A 18 5.91 5.58 -10.34
CA TRP A 18 7.28 5.47 -9.82
C TRP A 18 7.87 4.10 -10.16
N LEU A 19 7.11 3.02 -9.97
CA LEU A 19 7.47 1.65 -10.35
C LEU A 19 7.77 1.55 -11.85
N HIS A 20 6.97 2.18 -12.70
CA HIS A 20 7.21 2.22 -14.15
C HIS A 20 8.55 2.86 -14.50
N ARG A 21 8.92 3.96 -13.83
CA ARG A 21 10.24 4.60 -14.06
C ARG A 21 11.40 3.72 -13.59
N GLN A 22 11.24 2.98 -12.50
CA GLN A 22 12.28 2.06 -12.01
C GLN A 22 12.35 0.76 -12.83
N HIS A 23 11.22 0.34 -13.41
CA HIS A 23 11.07 -0.89 -14.17
C HIS A 23 10.39 -0.63 -15.53
N PRO A 24 11.04 0.06 -16.49
CA PRO A 24 10.39 0.47 -17.75
C PRO A 24 9.93 -0.68 -18.67
N LYS A 25 10.34 -1.93 -18.36
CA LYS A 25 9.99 -3.14 -19.12
C LYS A 25 8.99 -4.04 -18.38
N ALA A 26 8.61 -3.70 -17.15
CA ALA A 26 7.67 -4.50 -16.39
C ALA A 26 6.23 -4.16 -16.78
N ALA A 27 5.37 -5.17 -16.81
CA ALA A 27 3.93 -4.99 -16.82
C ALA A 27 3.49 -4.60 -15.41
N ILE A 28 2.82 -3.46 -15.28
CA ILE A 28 2.35 -2.95 -14.00
C ILE A 28 0.84 -2.96 -14.00
N THR A 29 0.26 -3.58 -12.98
CA THR A 29 -1.17 -3.50 -12.68
C THR A 29 -1.34 -2.63 -11.44
N GLY A 30 -2.18 -1.61 -11.51
CA GLY A 30 -2.60 -0.84 -10.34
C GLY A 30 -4.07 -1.08 -10.07
N ALA A 31 -4.44 -1.42 -8.83
CA ALA A 31 -5.84 -1.62 -8.47
C ALA A 31 -6.29 -0.74 -7.31
N ASP A 32 -7.50 -0.21 -7.39
CA ASP A 32 -8.11 0.62 -6.35
C ASP A 32 -9.64 0.48 -6.37
N PHE A 33 -10.30 0.71 -5.23
CA PHE A 33 -11.76 0.64 -5.11
C PHE A 33 -12.45 1.93 -5.60
N SER A 34 -11.69 3.02 -5.72
CA SER A 34 -12.24 4.32 -6.10
C SER A 34 -12.10 4.55 -7.60
N GLU A 35 -13.19 4.46 -8.34
CA GLU A 35 -13.22 4.83 -9.77
C GLU A 35 -12.77 6.29 -10.01
N GLY A 36 -13.07 7.20 -9.09
CA GLY A 36 -12.59 8.59 -9.18
C GLY A 36 -11.07 8.71 -9.07
N MET A 37 -10.43 7.93 -8.18
CA MET A 37 -8.97 7.89 -8.12
C MET A 37 -8.36 7.24 -9.36
N LEU A 38 -8.97 6.16 -9.86
CA LEU A 38 -8.52 5.50 -11.10
C LEU A 38 -8.68 6.38 -12.33
N ALA A 39 -9.74 7.19 -12.42
CA ALA A 39 -9.88 8.19 -13.47
C ALA A 39 -8.69 9.17 -13.45
N LYS A 40 -8.33 9.71 -12.28
CA LYS A 40 -7.15 10.57 -12.11
C LYS A 40 -5.84 9.84 -12.42
N ALA A 41 -5.74 8.55 -12.13
CA ALA A 41 -4.57 7.74 -12.47
C ALA A 41 -4.43 7.60 -13.99
N ARG A 42 -5.53 7.27 -14.69
CA ARG A 42 -5.58 7.17 -16.15
C ARG A 42 -5.27 8.49 -16.85
N GLU A 43 -5.76 9.61 -16.32
CA GLU A 43 -5.45 10.96 -16.86
C GLU A 43 -3.96 11.31 -16.78
N LYS A 44 -3.27 10.88 -15.71
CA LYS A 44 -1.83 11.06 -15.55
C LYS A 44 -1.02 10.08 -16.40
N ASP A 45 -1.61 8.96 -16.78
CA ASP A 45 -0.98 7.93 -17.58
C ASP A 45 -1.00 8.27 -19.07
N GLN A 46 0.02 9.02 -19.50
CA GLN A 46 0.14 9.45 -20.90
C GLN A 46 0.73 8.37 -21.82
N SER A 47 1.55 7.44 -21.29
CA SER A 47 2.31 6.49 -22.10
C SER A 47 2.90 5.30 -21.34
N SER A 48 2.61 5.12 -20.05
CA SER A 48 3.26 4.07 -19.27
C SER A 48 2.66 2.68 -19.49
N GLY A 49 1.46 2.61 -20.07
CA GLY A 49 0.79 1.34 -20.37
C GLY A 49 0.45 0.56 -19.10
N ILE A 50 0.21 1.27 -17.98
CA ILE A 50 -0.17 0.67 -16.72
C ILE A 50 -1.61 0.16 -16.84
N ASP A 51 -1.85 -1.04 -16.35
CA ASP A 51 -3.17 -1.67 -16.32
C ASP A 51 -3.94 -1.24 -15.06
N TRP A 52 -4.93 -0.37 -15.22
CA TRP A 52 -5.70 0.22 -14.13
C TRP A 52 -7.02 -0.53 -13.87
N GLN A 53 -7.08 -1.25 -12.76
CA GLN A 53 -8.16 -2.19 -12.43
C GLN A 53 -9.01 -1.69 -11.27
N HIS A 54 -10.32 -1.71 -11.41
CA HIS A 54 -11.23 -1.45 -10.30
C HIS A 54 -11.37 -2.71 -9.43
N ALA A 55 -10.93 -2.64 -8.18
CA ALA A 55 -11.02 -3.76 -7.24
C ALA A 55 -11.09 -3.26 -5.79
N ASP A 56 -12.03 -3.82 -5.01
CA ASP A 56 -12.07 -3.66 -3.56
C ASP A 56 -11.13 -4.68 -2.90
N LEU A 57 -10.14 -4.21 -2.17
CA LEU A 57 -9.14 -5.04 -1.51
C LEU A 57 -9.67 -5.73 -0.23
N ASN A 58 -10.91 -5.45 0.15
CA ASN A 58 -11.65 -6.25 1.14
C ASN A 58 -12.35 -7.47 0.51
N GLN A 59 -12.36 -7.57 -0.82
CA GLN A 59 -12.91 -8.69 -1.57
C GLN A 59 -11.78 -9.53 -2.18
N PRO A 60 -12.07 -10.75 -2.67
CA PRO A 60 -11.11 -11.53 -3.45
C PRO A 60 -10.57 -10.71 -4.64
N PHE A 61 -9.26 -10.71 -4.83
CA PHE A 61 -8.58 -9.97 -5.87
C PHE A 61 -8.88 -10.61 -7.24
N PRO A 62 -9.20 -9.81 -8.29
CA PRO A 62 -9.57 -10.31 -9.61
C PRO A 62 -8.34 -10.73 -10.45
N PHE A 63 -7.35 -11.35 -9.82
CA PHE A 63 -6.09 -11.76 -10.44
C PHE A 63 -5.87 -13.25 -10.30
N ALA A 64 -5.15 -13.83 -11.26
CA ALA A 64 -4.73 -15.23 -11.20
C ALA A 64 -3.69 -15.45 -10.08
N ASP A 65 -3.64 -16.70 -9.61
CA ASP A 65 -2.62 -17.18 -8.68
C ASP A 65 -1.22 -17.03 -9.30
N ASP A 66 -0.20 -16.85 -8.46
CA ASP A 66 1.22 -16.81 -8.87
C ASP A 66 1.50 -15.87 -10.07
N LYS A 67 0.85 -14.70 -10.10
CA LYS A 67 0.96 -13.73 -11.20
C LYS A 67 2.12 -12.75 -11.02
N PHE A 68 2.31 -12.20 -9.82
CA PHE A 68 3.16 -11.04 -9.60
C PHE A 68 4.53 -11.40 -9.00
N ASP A 69 5.59 -10.79 -9.52
CA ASP A 69 6.96 -10.90 -8.99
C ASP A 69 7.25 -9.86 -7.90
N LEU A 70 6.47 -8.77 -7.87
CA LEU A 70 6.57 -7.70 -6.89
C LEU A 70 5.17 -7.20 -6.56
N VAL A 71 4.83 -7.13 -5.27
CA VAL A 71 3.60 -6.51 -4.78
C VAL A 71 3.97 -5.34 -3.88
N VAL A 72 3.42 -4.17 -4.16
CA VAL A 72 3.56 -2.97 -3.33
C VAL A 72 2.18 -2.54 -2.89
N SER A 73 1.97 -2.34 -1.60
CA SER A 73 0.76 -1.71 -1.06
C SER A 73 1.14 -0.55 -0.16
N SER A 74 0.69 0.65 -0.48
CA SER A 74 1.20 1.87 0.13
C SER A 74 0.10 2.70 0.75
N LEU A 75 0.05 2.76 2.08
CA LEU A 75 -0.96 3.51 2.87
C LEU A 75 -2.39 3.01 2.61
N VAL A 76 -2.54 1.69 2.62
CA VAL A 76 -3.80 0.99 2.32
C VAL A 76 -4.28 0.17 3.50
N ILE A 77 -3.36 -0.32 4.34
CA ILE A 77 -3.63 -1.30 5.39
C ILE A 77 -4.68 -0.79 6.40
N GLU A 78 -4.71 0.53 6.63
CA GLU A 78 -5.71 1.18 7.48
C GLU A 78 -7.14 1.08 6.94
N HIS A 79 -7.34 0.78 5.65
CA HIS A 79 -8.65 0.64 5.01
C HIS A 79 -9.09 -0.82 4.85
N ILE A 80 -8.31 -1.76 5.37
CA ILE A 80 -8.58 -3.20 5.29
C ILE A 80 -9.32 -3.65 6.56
N ASN A 81 -10.49 -4.24 6.36
CA ASN A 81 -11.35 -4.74 7.43
C ASN A 81 -11.01 -6.17 7.86
N ASP A 82 -10.57 -6.99 6.90
CA ASP A 82 -10.16 -8.38 7.13
C ASP A 82 -8.73 -8.58 6.66
N LEU A 83 -7.79 -8.44 7.61
CA LEU A 83 -6.37 -8.66 7.35
C LEU A 83 -6.08 -10.11 6.92
N ALA A 84 -6.82 -11.10 7.43
CA ALA A 84 -6.57 -12.49 7.07
C ALA A 84 -6.90 -12.73 5.60
N ASN A 85 -8.05 -12.26 5.13
CA ASN A 85 -8.43 -12.32 3.72
C ASN A 85 -7.42 -11.54 2.84
N TYR A 86 -7.10 -10.30 3.22
CA TYR A 86 -6.19 -9.45 2.46
C TYR A 86 -4.79 -10.05 2.29
N PHE A 87 -4.19 -10.57 3.37
CA PHE A 87 -2.89 -11.23 3.29
C PHE A 87 -2.94 -12.58 2.56
N SER A 88 -4.05 -13.32 2.70
CA SER A 88 -4.27 -14.56 1.91
C SER A 88 -4.31 -14.26 0.42
N GLU A 89 -5.00 -13.19 0.00
CA GLU A 89 -5.08 -12.79 -1.40
C GLU A 89 -3.74 -12.27 -1.92
N ILE A 90 -2.99 -11.48 -1.14
CA ILE A 90 -1.60 -11.10 -1.46
C ILE A 90 -0.76 -12.35 -1.67
N ARG A 91 -0.82 -13.31 -0.75
CA ARG A 91 -0.07 -14.57 -0.87
C ARG A 91 -0.47 -15.33 -2.13
N ARG A 92 -1.76 -15.39 -2.47
CA ARG A 92 -2.28 -16.13 -3.62
C ARG A 92 -1.77 -15.55 -4.94
N VAL A 93 -1.83 -14.23 -5.10
CA VAL A 93 -1.43 -13.57 -6.36
C VAL A 93 0.07 -13.41 -6.51
N ALA A 94 0.82 -13.46 -5.40
CA ALA A 94 2.28 -13.37 -5.39
C ALA A 94 2.94 -14.70 -5.77
N ARG A 95 3.88 -14.66 -6.72
CA ARG A 95 4.73 -15.80 -7.09
C ARG A 95 5.60 -16.22 -5.92
N ARG A 96 6.00 -17.48 -5.87
CA ARG A 96 6.86 -18.05 -4.81
C ARG A 96 8.09 -17.21 -4.43
N ASP A 97 8.75 -16.60 -5.41
CA ASP A 97 9.96 -15.80 -5.21
C ASP A 97 9.68 -14.28 -5.24
N ALA A 98 8.42 -13.89 -5.05
CA ALA A 98 8.02 -12.49 -5.10
C ALA A 98 8.49 -11.70 -3.89
N GLU A 99 8.83 -10.44 -4.12
CA GLU A 99 9.02 -9.46 -3.05
C GLU A 99 7.72 -8.72 -2.78
N ILE A 100 7.40 -8.51 -1.50
CA ILE A 100 6.17 -7.85 -1.08
C ILE A 100 6.52 -6.73 -0.11
N PHE A 101 6.03 -5.52 -0.40
CA PHE A 101 6.23 -4.35 0.44
C PHE A 101 4.88 -3.75 0.83
N ILE A 102 4.66 -3.62 2.13
CA ILE A 102 3.52 -2.87 2.66
C ILE A 102 4.03 -1.66 3.43
N THR A 103 3.46 -0.50 3.16
CA THR A 103 3.62 0.68 4.01
C THR A 103 2.27 1.08 4.57
N GLY A 104 2.27 1.59 5.79
CA GLY A 104 1.05 2.01 6.45
C GLY A 104 1.33 3.15 7.41
N LEU A 105 0.26 3.87 7.75
CA LEU A 105 0.29 4.81 8.85
C LEU A 105 0.58 4.05 10.15
N HIS A 106 1.55 4.50 10.94
CA HIS A 106 1.90 3.82 12.18
C HIS A 106 0.73 3.88 13.18
N PRO A 107 0.44 2.81 13.95
CA PRO A 107 -0.70 2.78 14.86
C PRO A 107 -0.74 3.94 15.87
N THR A 108 0.43 4.44 16.27
CA THR A 108 0.53 5.64 17.11
C THR A 108 -0.17 6.85 16.52
N MET A 109 -0.14 7.02 15.19
CA MET A 109 -0.82 8.15 14.54
C MET A 109 -2.34 8.04 14.66
N HIS A 110 -2.89 6.84 14.54
CA HIS A 110 -4.32 6.62 14.75
C HIS A 110 -4.70 6.89 16.21
N LEU A 111 -3.88 6.46 17.17
CA LEU A 111 -4.08 6.77 18.60
C LEU A 111 -4.04 8.27 18.90
N LEU A 112 -3.34 9.05 18.07
CA LEU A 112 -3.32 10.52 18.11
C LEU A 112 -4.48 11.17 17.34
N GLY A 113 -5.45 10.38 16.83
CA GLY A 113 -6.59 10.86 16.08
C GLY A 113 -6.26 11.29 14.64
N ILE A 114 -5.14 10.82 14.10
CA ILE A 114 -4.73 11.08 12.72
C ILE A 114 -5.16 9.92 11.82
N SER A 115 -5.89 10.24 10.75
CA SER A 115 -6.31 9.31 9.72
C SER A 115 -6.08 9.90 8.32
N ALA A 116 -6.19 9.05 7.30
CA ALA A 116 -6.14 9.48 5.91
C ALA A 116 -7.27 10.48 5.63
N ARG A 117 -6.98 11.48 4.80
CA ARG A 117 -7.93 12.50 4.33
C ARG A 117 -7.70 12.68 2.85
N PHE A 118 -8.78 12.59 2.08
CA PHE A 118 -8.75 12.84 0.65
C PHE A 118 -9.73 13.94 0.29
N GLU A 119 -9.48 14.57 -0.86
CA GLU A 119 -10.38 15.54 -1.45
C GLU A 119 -11.08 14.86 -2.63
N ASN A 120 -12.42 14.82 -2.60
CA ASN A 120 -13.21 14.28 -3.71
C ASN A 120 -13.32 15.31 -4.85
N ASP A 121 -13.98 14.94 -5.95
CA ASP A 121 -14.10 15.82 -7.12
C ASP A 121 -15.01 17.04 -6.88
N ALA A 122 -15.73 17.06 -5.76
CA ALA A 122 -16.52 18.20 -5.29
C ALA A 122 -15.76 19.10 -4.30
N ASN A 123 -14.43 18.90 -4.14
CA ASN A 123 -13.57 19.57 -3.16
C ASN A 123 -13.99 19.37 -1.70
N GLU A 124 -14.69 18.28 -1.40
CA GLU A 124 -15.07 17.92 -0.04
C GLU A 124 -14.02 17.00 0.58
N HIS A 125 -13.81 17.17 1.88
CA HIS A 125 -12.90 16.33 2.63
C HIS A 125 -13.58 15.02 3.03
N VAL A 126 -13.11 13.94 2.43
CA VAL A 126 -13.55 12.59 2.73
C VAL A 126 -12.55 11.97 3.69
N HIS A 127 -13.08 11.47 4.80
CA HIS A 127 -12.35 10.62 5.74
C HIS A 127 -12.84 9.19 5.50
N PRO A 128 -12.06 8.35 4.80
CA PRO A 128 -12.41 6.96 4.65
C PRO A 128 -12.41 6.31 6.03
N GLU A 129 -13.27 5.31 6.18
CA GLU A 129 -13.20 4.44 7.34
C GLU A 129 -11.78 3.90 7.45
N SER A 130 -11.19 4.08 8.63
CA SER A 130 -9.81 3.74 8.92
C SER A 130 -9.79 2.95 10.22
N GLN A 131 -9.13 1.80 10.18
CA GLN A 131 -8.95 0.91 11.31
C GLN A 131 -7.54 1.07 11.89
N CYS A 132 -7.46 0.95 13.21
CA CYS A 132 -6.18 0.90 13.91
C CYS A 132 -5.69 -0.54 14.05
N HIS A 133 -4.83 -0.97 13.14
CA HIS A 133 -4.19 -2.29 13.22
C HIS A 133 -2.87 -2.20 13.95
N SER A 134 -2.69 -2.89 15.08
CA SER A 134 -1.38 -2.96 15.74
C SER A 134 -0.34 -3.64 14.84
N LEU A 135 0.95 -3.28 14.95
CA LEU A 135 2.01 -3.96 14.18
C LEU A 135 2.03 -5.47 14.41
N SER A 136 1.75 -5.93 15.64
CA SER A 136 1.61 -7.36 15.95
C SER A 136 0.43 -8.01 15.24
N THR A 137 -0.70 -7.31 15.10
CA THR A 137 -1.86 -7.83 14.37
C THR A 137 -1.53 -8.00 12.88
N ILE A 138 -0.88 -7.00 12.28
CA ILE A 138 -0.46 -7.02 10.88
C ILE A 138 0.54 -8.16 10.65
N PHE A 139 1.56 -8.26 11.50
CA PHE A 139 2.58 -9.31 11.44
C PHE A 139 1.97 -10.71 11.56
N ASN A 140 1.10 -10.93 12.55
CA ASN A 140 0.48 -12.22 12.78
C ASN A 140 -0.44 -12.62 11.63
N ALA A 141 -1.20 -11.68 11.06
CA ALA A 141 -2.06 -11.95 9.91
C ALA A 141 -1.24 -12.31 8.65
N ALA A 142 -0.15 -11.58 8.38
CA ALA A 142 0.75 -11.90 7.28
C ALA A 142 1.37 -13.30 7.41
N THR A 143 1.90 -13.62 8.60
CA THR A 143 2.53 -14.91 8.85
C THR A 143 1.55 -16.08 8.81
N ALA A 144 0.33 -15.90 9.34
CA ALA A 144 -0.74 -16.89 9.25
C ALA A 144 -1.17 -17.17 7.80
N ALA A 145 -1.08 -16.17 6.92
CA ALA A 145 -1.35 -16.31 5.49
C ALA A 145 -0.21 -16.99 4.70
N GLY A 146 0.86 -17.44 5.36
CA GLY A 146 1.99 -18.09 4.68
C GLY A 146 2.97 -17.10 4.03
N LEU A 147 3.05 -15.87 4.56
CA LEU A 147 4.10 -14.90 4.22
C LEU A 147 5.19 -14.92 5.28
N GLN A 148 6.44 -14.86 4.86
CA GLN A 148 7.58 -14.62 5.73
C GLN A 148 7.88 -13.13 5.77
N VAL A 149 7.75 -12.52 6.95
CA VAL A 149 8.19 -11.14 7.19
C VAL A 149 9.71 -11.14 7.35
N THR A 150 10.41 -10.42 6.48
CA THR A 150 11.87 -10.36 6.46
C THR A 150 12.39 -9.10 7.15
N ARG A 151 11.61 -8.01 7.14
CA ARG A 151 11.99 -6.74 7.77
C ARG A 151 10.76 -5.92 8.15
N ILE A 152 10.84 -5.24 9.29
CA ILE A 152 9.93 -4.15 9.66
C ILE A 152 10.79 -2.93 9.99
N GLU A 153 10.41 -1.77 9.46
CA GLU A 153 11.03 -0.49 9.73
C GLU A 153 9.96 0.49 10.20
N GLU A 154 10.25 1.23 11.27
CA GLU A 154 9.38 2.30 11.78
C GLU A 154 10.07 3.64 11.56
N HIS A 155 9.39 4.54 10.86
CA HIS A 155 9.92 5.86 10.53
C HIS A 155 9.42 6.89 11.53
N ILE A 156 10.32 7.34 12.38
CA ILE A 156 10.08 8.33 13.43
C ILE A 156 10.19 9.73 12.85
N ALA A 157 9.35 10.66 13.29
CA ALA A 157 9.57 12.07 12.96
C ALA A 157 10.83 12.56 13.68
N ASP A 158 11.86 12.88 12.92
CA ASP A 158 13.13 13.39 13.40
C ASP A 158 13.37 14.84 12.98
N SER A 159 14.51 15.40 13.39
CA SER A 159 14.88 16.77 13.05
C SER A 159 15.04 17.00 11.55
N GLU A 160 15.41 15.97 10.77
CA GLU A 160 15.55 16.06 9.32
C GLU A 160 14.18 16.19 8.65
N LEU A 161 13.21 15.36 9.05
CA LEU A 161 11.83 15.49 8.59
C LEU A 161 11.21 16.83 8.98
N VAL A 162 11.49 17.33 10.18
CA VAL A 162 11.02 18.66 10.62
C VAL A 162 11.61 19.79 9.78
N ALA A 163 12.87 19.67 9.36
CA ALA A 163 13.50 20.64 8.46
C ALA A 163 12.83 20.68 7.08
N GLN A 164 12.36 19.53 6.59
CA GLN A 164 11.64 19.42 5.30
C GLN A 164 10.16 19.82 5.43
N ALA A 165 9.54 19.56 6.59
CA ALA A 165 8.13 19.81 6.84
C ALA A 165 7.92 20.29 8.28
N ILE A 166 7.88 21.61 8.49
CA ILE A 166 7.73 22.23 9.82
C ILE A 166 6.49 21.72 10.60
N LYS A 167 5.44 21.30 9.88
CA LYS A 167 4.21 20.71 10.46
C LYS A 167 4.48 19.38 11.19
N ALA A 168 5.59 18.69 10.89
CA ALA A 168 6.01 17.47 11.56
C ALA A 168 6.58 17.71 12.96
N LYS A 169 6.90 18.98 13.33
CA LYS A 169 7.50 19.31 14.64
C LYS A 169 6.67 18.81 15.83
N ARG A 170 5.35 18.84 15.72
CA ARG A 170 4.44 18.32 16.76
C ARG A 170 4.50 16.80 16.95
N TYR A 171 5.11 16.09 16.01
CA TYR A 171 5.27 14.64 16.05
C TYR A 171 6.71 14.21 16.31
N LEU A 172 7.61 15.15 16.68
CA LEU A 172 9.01 14.84 16.93
C LEU A 172 9.16 13.69 17.95
N GLY A 173 9.89 12.64 17.58
CA GLY A 173 10.05 11.42 18.38
C GLY A 173 8.92 10.40 18.26
N ILE A 174 7.89 10.66 17.44
CA ILE A 174 6.73 9.78 17.24
C ILE A 174 6.91 8.98 15.94
N PRO A 175 6.75 7.64 15.96
CA PRO A 175 6.66 6.84 14.74
C PRO A 175 5.45 7.26 13.90
N LEU A 176 5.69 7.64 12.65
CA LEU A 176 4.68 8.14 11.72
C LEU A 176 4.20 7.05 10.77
N LEU A 177 5.14 6.30 10.22
CA LEU A 177 4.92 5.30 9.19
C LEU A 177 5.67 4.03 9.54
N PHE A 178 5.22 2.90 9.00
CA PHE A 178 6.04 1.70 8.97
C PHE A 178 6.18 1.17 7.54
N ILE A 179 7.23 0.38 7.33
CA ILE A 179 7.44 -0.44 6.15
C ILE A 179 7.58 -1.88 6.62
N MET A 180 6.87 -2.80 5.97
CA MET A 180 6.97 -4.24 6.19
C MET A 180 7.36 -4.89 4.87
N GLN A 181 8.54 -5.52 4.86
CA GLN A 181 9.02 -6.34 3.76
C GLN A 181 8.70 -7.80 4.04
N MET A 182 8.19 -8.48 3.02
CA MET A 182 7.81 -9.88 3.08
C MET A 182 8.17 -10.60 1.78
N GLN A 183 8.12 -11.92 1.86
CA GLN A 183 8.15 -12.84 0.72
C GLN A 183 7.25 -14.04 1.05
N PRO A 184 6.75 -14.80 0.07
CA PRO A 184 6.07 -16.06 0.36
C PRO A 184 6.96 -17.01 1.18
N ALA A 185 6.38 -17.68 2.18
CA ALA A 185 7.06 -18.72 2.92
C ALA A 185 7.37 -19.93 2.01
N ARG A 186 8.50 -20.60 2.28
CA ARG A 186 8.97 -21.78 1.55
C ARG A 186 8.21 -23.04 1.94
#